data_AF-A0A399YBX4-F1
#
_entry.id   AF-A0A399YBX4-F1
#
_cell.length_a   1.000
_cell.length_b   1.000
_cell.length_c   1.000
_cell.angle_alpha   90.00
_cell.angle_beta   90.00
_cell.angle_gamma   90.00
#
_symmetry.space_group_name_H-M   'P 1'
#
loop_
_entity.id
_entity.type
_entity.pdbx_description
1 polymer ?
#
loop_
_entity_poly.entity_id
_entity_poly.type
_entity_poly.pdbx_seq_one_letter_code
_entity_poly.pdbx_strand_id
1 'polypeptide(L)'
;LSTGWSGFQSRDEPAGVPSSQLEIPWQLRGPSPETDDTAPITPALQGGQRLPIMRVIGQVGAAFIIAEGPDGLYLIDQHAAHERILFEQFLAQQRGQGVVSQGLVAAATAYLSPSQARLVEEQLPLLGSLGFEIEPFGPNAFRIRAVPALLARSDPTAALAAVVADLENEATPLQSKIESLVIKRVCKTAAVKAGQVLSREEMEAMIQQLEACDVPHTCPHGRPTLIHLSVAQLARQFGRT
;
A
#
# COMPACT_ATOMS: atom_id res chain seq x y z
N LEU A 1 6.91 -24.90 81.70
CA LEU A 1 6.61 -26.19 81.02
C LEU A 1 6.86 -25.94 79.53
N SER A 2 8.11 -25.99 79.02
CA SER A 2 8.74 -27.20 78.42
C SER A 2 7.74 -28.00 77.60
N THR A 3 7.86 -28.16 76.29
CA THR A 3 8.96 -28.72 75.47
C THR A 3 8.65 -28.32 74.00
N GLY A 4 9.58 -27.95 73.12
CA GLY A 4 10.81 -28.67 72.76
C GLY A 4 10.55 -29.52 71.52
N TRP A 5 10.79 -28.99 70.32
CA TRP A 5 11.08 -29.84 69.16
C TRP A 5 12.12 -29.19 68.25
N SER A 6 13.18 -29.95 68.01
CA SER A 6 14.42 -29.57 67.35
C SER A 6 14.46 -30.14 65.94
N GLY A 7 14.98 -29.33 65.01
CA GLY A 7 15.85 -29.84 63.95
C GLY A 7 15.16 -30.22 62.65
N PHE A 8 15.35 -29.38 61.63
CA PHE A 8 15.90 -29.89 60.37
C PHE A 8 16.75 -28.83 59.69
N GLN A 9 17.87 -29.30 59.16
CA GLN A 9 19.01 -28.54 58.66
C GLN A 9 18.76 -27.85 57.32
N SER A 10 19.58 -26.81 57.12
CA SER A 10 19.92 -26.13 55.88
C SER A 10 19.84 -27.01 54.63
N ARG A 11 19.18 -26.49 53.59
CA ARG A 11 19.50 -26.82 52.21
C ARG A 11 19.71 -25.54 51.43
N ASP A 12 20.85 -25.55 50.77
CA ASP A 12 21.50 -24.47 50.05
C ASP A 12 20.64 -23.91 48.92
N GLU A 13 20.70 -22.60 48.74
CA GLU A 13 20.38 -21.92 47.49
C GLU A 13 21.34 -22.41 46.40
N PRO A 14 20.87 -22.85 45.22
CA PRO A 14 21.76 -22.98 44.08
C PRO A 14 22.05 -21.58 43.52
N ALA A 15 23.34 -21.23 43.61
CA ALA A 15 23.96 -20.05 43.04
C ALA A 15 23.57 -19.81 41.57
N GLY A 16 23.51 -18.53 41.21
CA GLY A 16 23.15 -18.02 39.90
C GLY A 16 23.93 -18.66 38.76
N VAL A 17 23.20 -19.00 37.70
CA VAL A 17 23.76 -19.37 36.40
C VAL A 17 24.40 -18.12 35.78
N PRO A 18 25.69 -18.13 35.43
CA PRO A 18 26.29 -17.01 34.73
C PRO A 18 25.77 -16.98 33.29
N SER A 19 25.29 -15.81 32.86
CA SER A 19 24.94 -15.51 31.47
C SER A 19 26.18 -15.55 30.60
N SER A 20 26.52 -16.72 30.06
CA SER A 20 27.52 -16.82 29.00
C SER A 20 26.92 -16.25 27.71
N GLN A 21 27.35 -15.06 27.32
CA GLN A 21 27.15 -14.51 25.99
C GLN A 21 27.73 -15.50 24.97
N LEU A 22 26.87 -16.11 24.18
CA LEU A 22 27.27 -16.87 23.00
C LEU A 22 27.69 -15.85 21.93
N GLU A 23 28.99 -15.53 21.89
CA GLU A 23 29.60 -14.84 20.76
C GLU A 23 29.61 -15.78 19.56
N ILE A 24 28.89 -15.42 18.48
CA ILE A 24 28.92 -16.14 17.21
C ILE A 24 30.05 -15.55 16.36
N PRO A 25 31.14 -16.29 16.07
CA PRO A 25 32.27 -15.76 15.33
C PRO A 25 32.05 -16.00 13.83
N TRP A 26 31.45 -15.05 13.11
CA TRP A 26 31.62 -15.01 11.66
C TRP A 26 32.92 -14.28 11.34
N GLN A 27 34.03 -15.01 11.24
CA GLN A 27 35.18 -14.54 10.45
C GLN A 27 35.30 -15.42 9.21
N LEU A 28 34.63 -14.98 8.14
CA LEU A 28 35.00 -15.36 6.78
C LEU A 28 35.78 -14.19 6.18
N ARG A 29 37.11 -14.31 6.17
CA ARG A 29 37.97 -13.55 5.25
C ARG A 29 37.74 -14.10 3.84
N GLY A 30 36.91 -13.42 3.06
CA GLY A 30 36.89 -13.45 1.58
C GLY A 30 37.52 -12.16 1.03
N PRO A 31 37.95 -12.12 -0.25
CA PRO A 31 38.96 -11.19 -0.74
C PRO A 31 38.50 -9.72 -0.76
N SER A 32 39.49 -8.82 -0.67
CA SER A 32 39.39 -7.34 -0.71
C SER A 32 38.66 -6.80 -1.95
N PRO A 33 38.13 -5.56 -1.89
CA PRO A 33 37.11 -5.07 -2.80
C PRO A 33 37.72 -4.42 -4.02
N GLU A 34 37.66 -5.08 -5.17
CA GLU A 34 37.77 -4.41 -6.47
C GLU A 34 36.75 -5.04 -7.42
N THR A 35 35.55 -4.47 -7.45
CA THR A 35 34.73 -4.21 -8.64
C THR A 35 33.46 -3.53 -8.15
N ASP A 36 33.36 -2.25 -8.45
CA ASP A 36 32.14 -1.46 -8.37
C ASP A 36 31.14 -2.07 -9.36
N ASP A 37 30.30 -2.98 -8.88
CA ASP A 37 29.13 -3.49 -9.60
C ASP A 37 27.88 -3.13 -8.79
N THR A 38 27.73 -1.84 -8.51
CA THR A 38 26.44 -1.22 -8.19
C THR A 38 25.61 -1.05 -9.47
N ALA A 39 25.53 -2.10 -10.30
CA ALA A 39 24.57 -2.14 -11.37
C ALA A 39 23.16 -2.08 -10.73
N PRO A 40 22.31 -1.10 -11.09
CA PRO A 40 20.95 -1.08 -10.60
C PRO A 40 20.30 -2.42 -10.97
N ILE A 41 19.59 -3.03 -10.01
CA ILE A 41 18.68 -4.15 -10.27
C ILE A 41 17.65 -3.60 -11.25
N THR A 42 17.95 -3.72 -12.53
CA THR A 42 17.10 -3.24 -13.61
C THR A 42 16.06 -4.32 -13.76
N PRO A 43 14.76 -4.03 -13.51
CA PRO A 43 13.74 -5.05 -13.64
C PRO A 43 13.67 -5.43 -15.12
N ALA A 44 14.22 -6.58 -15.47
CA ALA A 44 14.02 -7.19 -16.77
C ALA A 44 12.58 -7.71 -16.83
N LEU A 45 11.61 -6.81 -17.00
CA LEU A 45 10.23 -7.18 -17.32
C LEU A 45 10.19 -7.59 -18.80
N GLN A 46 10.67 -8.80 -19.09
CA GLN A 46 10.49 -9.38 -20.41
C GLN A 46 9.07 -9.94 -20.53
N GLY A 47 8.26 -9.27 -21.34
CA GLY A 47 7.35 -9.91 -22.29
C GLY A 47 6.33 -10.90 -21.75
N GLY A 48 5.38 -10.43 -20.97
CA GLY A 48 4.12 -11.12 -20.71
C GLY A 48 3.11 -10.13 -20.16
N GLN A 49 1.99 -9.91 -20.86
CA GLN A 49 0.93 -8.99 -20.40
C GLN A 49 0.18 -9.52 -19.17
N ARG A 50 0.51 -10.73 -18.71
CA ARG A 50 -0.10 -11.42 -17.57
C ARG A 50 0.95 -11.86 -16.58
N LEU A 51 0.62 -11.74 -15.30
CA LEU A 51 1.44 -12.28 -14.23
C LEU A 51 1.48 -13.81 -14.31
N PRO A 52 2.59 -14.47 -13.93
CA PRO A 52 2.62 -15.91 -13.83
C PRO A 52 1.75 -16.39 -12.67
N ILE A 53 1.35 -17.66 -12.69
CA ILE A 53 0.71 -18.30 -11.54
C ILE A 53 1.70 -18.31 -10.38
N MET A 54 1.28 -17.76 -9.25
CA MET A 54 2.12 -17.60 -8.06
C MET A 54 1.48 -18.24 -6.84
N ARG A 55 2.29 -18.88 -6.00
CA ARG A 55 1.92 -19.41 -4.70
C ARG A 55 2.36 -18.44 -3.61
N VAL A 56 1.42 -17.94 -2.81
CA VAL A 56 1.75 -17.09 -1.66
C VAL A 56 2.59 -17.87 -0.65
N ILE A 57 3.73 -17.29 -0.28
CA ILE A 57 4.60 -17.78 0.80
C ILE A 57 4.24 -17.06 2.10
N GLY A 58 4.06 -15.74 2.06
CA GLY A 58 3.74 -14.94 3.23
C GLY A 58 3.91 -13.44 2.99
N GLN A 59 4.09 -12.70 4.08
CA GLN A 59 4.23 -11.24 4.08
C GLN A 59 5.51 -10.84 4.81
N VAL A 60 6.18 -9.79 4.35
CA VAL A 60 7.32 -9.19 5.04
C VAL A 60 7.07 -7.72 5.34
N GLY A 61 7.41 -7.31 6.56
CA GLY A 61 7.31 -5.91 7.02
C GLY A 61 5.90 -5.33 7.01
N ALA A 62 4.86 -6.18 6.97
CA ALA A 62 3.47 -5.77 6.76
C ALA A 62 3.30 -4.80 5.57
N ALA A 63 4.09 -5.03 4.50
CA ALA A 63 4.20 -4.14 3.34
C ALA A 63 4.37 -4.90 2.01
N PHE A 64 5.05 -6.05 2.02
CA PHE A 64 5.29 -6.80 0.80
C PHE A 64 4.73 -8.21 0.91
N ILE A 65 4.03 -8.66 -0.13
CA ILE A 65 3.64 -10.06 -0.30
C ILE A 65 4.78 -10.79 -0.99
N ILE A 66 5.14 -11.94 -0.45
CA ILE A 66 6.15 -12.85 -1.01
C ILE A 66 5.42 -14.00 -1.68
N ALA A 67 5.72 -14.24 -2.95
CA ALA A 67 5.18 -15.36 -3.69
C ALA A 67 6.24 -16.10 -4.49
N GLU A 68 6.05 -17.40 -4.67
CA GLU A 68 6.86 -18.25 -5.54
C GLU A 68 6.13 -18.44 -6.87
N GLY A 69 6.83 -18.23 -7.99
CA GLY A 69 6.33 -18.53 -9.32
C GLY A 69 7.31 -19.40 -10.11
N PRO A 70 7.04 -19.66 -11.41
CA PRO A 70 7.79 -20.63 -12.22
C PRO A 70 9.30 -20.34 -12.29
N ASP A 71 9.68 -19.07 -12.34
CA ASP A 71 11.06 -18.66 -12.58
C ASP A 71 11.79 -18.14 -11.33
N GLY A 72 11.13 -18.13 -10.16
CA GLY A 72 11.74 -17.70 -8.89
C GLY A 72 10.78 -17.00 -7.93
N LEU A 73 11.32 -16.02 -7.20
CA LEU A 73 10.62 -15.29 -6.14
C LEU A 73 10.04 -13.98 -6.68
N TYR A 74 8.82 -13.66 -6.25
CA TYR A 74 8.12 -12.42 -6.57
C TYR A 74 7.85 -11.66 -5.28
N LEU A 75 8.27 -10.40 -5.24
CA LEU A 75 8.01 -9.46 -4.16
C LEU A 75 7.00 -8.43 -4.67
N ILE A 76 5.81 -8.41 -4.09
CA ILE A 76 4.71 -7.53 -4.49
C ILE A 76 4.55 -6.45 -3.42
N ASP A 77 4.66 -5.18 -3.79
CA ASP A 77 4.32 -4.06 -2.91
C ASP A 77 2.78 -4.02 -2.77
N GLN A 78 2.28 -4.36 -1.58
CA GLN A 78 0.84 -4.50 -1.35
C GLN A 78 0.08 -3.18 -1.56
N HIS A 79 0.72 -2.05 -1.26
CA HIS A 79 0.11 -0.73 -1.39
C HIS A 79 0.04 -0.34 -2.86
N ALA A 80 1.15 -0.45 -3.58
CA ALA A 80 1.21 -0.14 -5.01
C ALA A 80 0.30 -1.07 -5.83
N ALA A 81 0.24 -2.36 -5.48
CA ALA A 81 -0.67 -3.33 -6.09
C ALA A 81 -2.13 -2.94 -5.86
N HIS A 82 -2.51 -2.62 -4.61
CA HIS A 82 -3.88 -2.24 -4.33
C HIS A 82 -4.27 -0.92 -5.01
N GLU A 83 -3.37 0.07 -5.06
CA GLU A 83 -3.62 1.30 -5.84
C GLU A 83 -3.91 1.01 -7.32
N ARG A 84 -3.15 0.10 -7.94
CA ARG A 84 -3.36 -0.33 -9.34
C ARG A 84 -4.73 -0.99 -9.52
N ILE A 85 -5.06 -1.95 -8.66
CA ILE A 85 -6.35 -2.66 -8.70
C ILE A 85 -7.51 -1.68 -8.59
N LEU A 86 -7.50 -0.81 -7.58
CA LEU A 86 -8.57 0.16 -7.34
C LEU A 86 -8.69 1.15 -8.50
N PHE A 87 -7.58 1.60 -9.06
CA PHE A 87 -7.56 2.53 -10.18
C PHE A 87 -8.21 1.96 -11.43
N GLU A 88 -7.88 0.72 -11.81
CA GLU A 88 -8.48 0.12 -13.01
C GLU A 88 -9.95 -0.24 -12.80
N GLN A 89 -10.34 -0.69 -11.61
CA GLN A 89 -11.74 -0.87 -11.25
C GLN A 89 -12.51 0.45 -11.33
N PHE A 90 -11.92 1.56 -10.86
CA PHE A 90 -12.52 2.89 -10.94
C PHE A 90 -12.73 3.31 -12.40
N LEU A 91 -11.70 3.17 -13.25
CA LEU A 91 -11.80 3.49 -14.68
C LEU A 91 -12.84 2.63 -15.39
N ALA A 92 -12.96 1.35 -15.02
CA ALA A 92 -13.99 0.46 -15.58
C ALA A 92 -15.41 0.93 -15.20
N GLN A 93 -15.64 1.33 -13.95
CA GLN A 93 -16.93 1.89 -13.52
C GLN A 93 -17.28 3.16 -14.28
N GLN A 94 -16.30 4.06 -14.41
CA GLN A 94 -16.48 5.34 -15.09
C GLN A 94 -16.84 5.18 -16.58
N ARG A 95 -16.23 4.20 -17.28
CA ARG A 95 -16.55 3.89 -18.69
C ARG A 95 -17.91 3.17 -18.86
N GLY A 96 -18.41 2.56 -17.79
CA GLY A 96 -19.63 1.76 -17.78
C GLY A 96 -20.84 2.55 -17.29
N GLN A 97 -21.41 2.10 -16.16
CA GLN A 97 -22.66 2.64 -15.61
C GLN A 97 -22.47 3.88 -14.71
N GLY A 98 -21.23 4.37 -14.58
CA GLY A 98 -20.87 5.46 -13.67
C GLY A 98 -20.20 4.96 -12.40
N VAL A 99 -19.52 5.88 -11.69
CA VAL A 99 -18.84 5.58 -10.43
C VAL A 99 -19.88 5.41 -9.32
N VAL A 100 -19.75 4.34 -8.52
CA VAL A 100 -20.66 4.10 -7.41
C VAL A 100 -20.40 5.09 -6.29
N SER A 101 -21.44 5.83 -5.88
CA SER A 101 -21.41 6.75 -4.75
C SER A 101 -21.92 6.09 -3.47
N GLN A 102 -21.31 6.43 -2.34
CA GLN A 102 -21.78 6.14 -0.99
C GLN A 102 -22.37 7.40 -0.37
N GLY A 103 -23.68 7.40 -0.13
CA GLY A 103 -24.36 8.44 0.65
C GLY A 103 -23.89 8.44 2.10
N LEU A 104 -23.70 9.63 2.67
CA LEU A 104 -23.34 9.84 4.07
C LEU A 104 -24.59 9.78 4.95
N VAL A 105 -24.46 9.19 6.15
CA VAL A 105 -25.54 9.16 7.16
C VAL A 105 -25.94 10.57 7.59
N ALA A 106 -24.93 11.42 7.79
CA ALA A 106 -25.09 12.84 8.01
C ALA A 106 -24.22 13.58 6.99
N ALA A 107 -24.79 14.60 6.34
CA ALA A 107 -24.02 15.43 5.43
C ALA A 107 -22.89 16.13 6.18
N ALA A 108 -21.71 16.19 5.56
CA ALA A 108 -20.56 16.88 6.11
C ALA A 108 -20.45 18.28 5.50
N THR A 109 -19.90 19.25 6.24
CA THR A 109 -19.63 20.60 5.72
C THR A 109 -18.14 20.83 5.65
N ALA A 110 -17.64 21.13 4.46
CA ALA A 110 -16.25 21.53 4.23
C ALA A 110 -16.18 23.06 4.10
N TYR A 111 -15.22 23.67 4.79
CA TYR A 111 -14.90 25.08 4.70
C TYR A 111 -13.57 25.23 3.98
N LEU A 112 -13.54 26.06 2.95
CA LEU A 112 -12.41 26.22 2.05
C LEU A 112 -11.93 27.67 2.01
N SER A 113 -10.71 27.90 1.54
CA SER A 113 -10.28 29.26 1.22
C SER A 113 -11.06 29.79 0.00
N PRO A 114 -11.09 31.12 -0.24
CA PRO A 114 -11.76 31.67 -1.43
C PRO A 114 -11.20 31.14 -2.77
N SER A 115 -9.90 30.83 -2.84
CA SER A 115 -9.31 30.24 -4.05
C SER A 115 -9.76 28.80 -4.25
N GLN A 116 -9.76 28.02 -3.17
CA GLN A 116 -10.21 26.63 -3.16
C GLN A 116 -11.70 26.50 -3.48
N ALA A 117 -12.53 27.39 -2.96
CA ALA A 117 -13.96 27.39 -3.21
C ALA A 117 -14.27 27.60 -4.70
N ARG A 118 -13.61 28.56 -5.37
CA ARG A 118 -13.76 28.76 -6.82
C ARG A 118 -13.34 27.53 -7.61
N LEU A 119 -12.21 26.94 -7.23
CA LEU A 119 -11.71 25.73 -7.87
C LEU A 119 -12.71 24.55 -7.72
N VAL A 120 -13.30 24.37 -6.54
CA VAL A 120 -14.33 23.33 -6.35
C VAL A 120 -15.58 23.63 -7.16
N GLU A 121 -16.06 24.87 -7.16
CA GLU A 121 -17.23 25.29 -7.94
C GLU A 121 -17.07 24.97 -9.43
N GLU A 122 -15.90 25.27 -10.01
CA GLU A 122 -15.57 24.95 -11.40
C GLU A 122 -15.56 23.45 -11.69
N GLN A 123 -15.17 22.64 -10.70
CA GLN A 123 -15.01 21.19 -10.85
C GLN A 123 -16.20 20.37 -10.33
N LEU A 124 -17.28 20.99 -9.83
CA LEU A 124 -18.47 20.27 -9.34
C LEU A 124 -19.02 19.24 -10.35
N PRO A 125 -19.12 19.53 -11.67
CA PRO A 125 -19.59 18.52 -12.63
C PRO A 125 -18.66 17.30 -12.72
N LEU A 126 -17.35 17.51 -12.69
CA LEU A 126 -16.35 16.43 -12.70
C LEU A 126 -16.39 15.63 -11.40
N LEU A 127 -16.42 16.30 -10.25
CA LEU A 127 -16.52 15.64 -8.95
C LEU A 127 -17.80 14.79 -8.89
N GLY A 128 -18.90 15.30 -9.45
CA GLY A 128 -20.15 14.57 -9.66
C GLY A 128 -19.99 13.28 -10.46
N SER A 129 -19.34 13.34 -11.62
CA SER A 129 -19.11 12.15 -12.46
C SER A 129 -18.18 11.12 -11.80
N LEU A 130 -17.37 11.56 -10.83
CA LEU A 130 -16.47 10.72 -10.05
C LEU A 130 -17.11 10.19 -8.76
N GLY A 131 -18.39 10.44 -8.50
CA GLY A 131 -19.14 9.87 -7.38
C GLY A 131 -19.21 10.74 -6.12
N PHE A 132 -18.78 12.01 -6.20
CA PHE A 132 -19.04 12.98 -5.13
C PHE A 132 -20.40 13.66 -5.33
N GLU A 133 -21.15 13.84 -4.24
CA GLU A 133 -22.31 14.75 -4.24
C GLU A 133 -22.02 15.94 -3.34
N ILE A 134 -21.62 17.04 -3.97
CA ILE A 134 -21.19 18.26 -3.29
C ILE A 134 -22.04 19.42 -3.80
N GLU A 135 -22.51 20.27 -2.90
CA GLU A 135 -23.26 21.48 -3.25
C GLU A 135 -22.81 22.68 -2.41
N PRO A 136 -22.89 23.91 -2.95
CA PRO A 136 -22.60 25.12 -2.19
C PRO A 136 -23.52 25.26 -0.96
N PHE A 137 -22.95 25.71 0.17
CA PHE A 137 -23.64 25.88 1.45
C PHE A 137 -23.20 27.18 2.16
N GLY A 138 -23.23 28.29 1.42
CA GLY A 138 -22.79 29.60 1.89
C GLY A 138 -21.38 29.98 1.42
N PRO A 139 -20.85 31.12 1.88
CA PRO A 139 -19.56 31.62 1.41
C PRO A 139 -18.41 30.66 1.73
N ASN A 140 -17.73 30.18 0.69
CA ASN A 140 -16.60 29.24 0.77
C ASN A 140 -16.90 27.95 1.55
N ALA A 141 -18.16 27.55 1.60
CA ALA A 141 -18.62 26.37 2.32
C ALA A 141 -19.38 25.43 1.39
N PHE A 142 -19.13 24.13 1.51
CA PHE A 142 -19.75 23.11 0.68
C PHE A 142 -20.31 21.99 1.54
N ARG A 143 -21.52 21.54 1.22
CA ARG A 143 -22.15 20.39 1.83
C ARG A 143 -21.86 19.15 0.99
N ILE A 144 -21.30 18.13 1.62
CA ILE A 144 -21.01 16.82 1.04
C ILE A 144 -22.12 15.87 1.48
N ARG A 145 -22.86 15.29 0.53
CA ARG A 145 -23.90 14.29 0.77
C ARG A 145 -23.47 12.87 0.43
N ALA A 146 -22.54 12.73 -0.51
CA ALA A 146 -22.00 11.44 -0.91
C ALA A 146 -20.54 11.59 -1.34
N VAL A 147 -19.80 10.49 -1.24
CA VAL A 147 -18.43 10.33 -1.72
C VAL A 147 -18.35 9.05 -2.57
N PRO A 148 -17.33 8.89 -3.42
CA PRO A 148 -17.13 7.62 -4.12
C PRO A 148 -17.09 6.46 -3.11
N ALA A 149 -17.68 5.31 -3.43
CA ALA A 149 -17.81 4.18 -2.49
C ALA A 149 -16.46 3.69 -1.94
N LEU A 150 -15.37 3.88 -2.69
CA LEU A 150 -14.00 3.62 -2.26
C LEU A 150 -13.59 4.44 -1.03
N LEU A 151 -14.19 5.61 -0.83
CA LEU A 151 -13.96 6.51 0.30
C LEU A 151 -15.01 6.37 1.40
N ALA A 152 -15.86 5.33 1.38
CA ALA A 152 -16.94 5.14 2.34
C ALA A 152 -16.48 5.12 3.82
N ARG A 153 -15.21 4.77 4.07
CA ARG A 153 -14.60 4.71 5.41
C ARG A 153 -13.66 5.88 5.70
N SER A 154 -13.55 6.85 4.79
CA SER A 154 -12.69 8.03 4.93
C SER A 154 -13.49 9.19 5.49
N ASP A 155 -12.79 10.15 6.10
CA ASP A 155 -13.42 11.43 6.43
C ASP A 155 -13.74 12.20 5.12
N PRO A 156 -15.00 12.56 4.86
CA PRO A 156 -15.40 13.17 3.59
C PRO A 156 -14.80 14.57 3.41
N THR A 157 -14.61 15.33 4.48
CA THR A 157 -14.04 16.67 4.41
C THR A 157 -12.55 16.64 4.10
N ALA A 158 -11.81 15.72 4.73
CA ALA A 158 -10.40 15.48 4.47
C ALA A 158 -10.17 14.93 3.06
N ALA A 159 -11.07 14.06 2.58
CA ALA A 159 -11.02 13.54 1.20
C ALA A 159 -11.18 14.67 0.17
N LEU A 160 -12.18 15.54 0.35
CA LEU A 160 -12.36 16.70 -0.52
C LEU A 160 -11.15 17.64 -0.44
N ALA A 161 -10.67 17.95 0.76
CA ALA A 161 -9.51 18.82 0.95
C ALA A 161 -8.25 18.27 0.26
N ALA A 162 -8.03 16.95 0.31
CA ALA A 162 -6.89 16.32 -0.36
C ALA A 162 -6.99 16.37 -1.89
N VAL A 163 -8.21 16.25 -2.44
CA VAL A 163 -8.47 16.47 -3.87
C VAL A 163 -8.19 17.91 -4.24
N VAL A 164 -8.74 18.87 -3.51
CA VAL A 164 -8.55 20.31 -3.76
C VAL A 164 -7.07 20.69 -3.72
N ALA A 165 -6.32 20.17 -2.75
CA ALA A 165 -4.88 20.42 -2.65
C ALA A 165 -4.11 19.93 -3.89
N ASP A 166 -4.51 18.82 -4.51
CA ASP A 166 -3.89 18.36 -5.76
C ASP A 166 -4.22 19.28 -6.94
N LEU A 167 -5.46 19.77 -6.98
CA LEU A 167 -5.92 20.65 -8.04
C LEU A 167 -5.27 22.04 -7.96
N GLU A 168 -4.98 22.56 -6.76
CA GLU A 168 -4.26 23.83 -6.57
C GLU A 168 -2.83 23.78 -7.13
N ASN A 169 -2.20 22.61 -7.15
CA ASN A 169 -0.83 22.44 -7.62
C ASN A 169 -0.71 22.37 -9.16
N GLU A 170 -1.83 22.38 -9.89
CA GLU A 170 -1.84 22.30 -11.35
C GLU A 170 -2.27 23.64 -12.00
N ALA A 171 -1.33 24.30 -12.68
CA ALA A 171 -1.52 25.69 -13.11
C ALA A 171 -2.55 25.88 -14.25
N THR A 172 -2.84 24.87 -15.08
CA THR A 172 -3.97 24.84 -16.05
C THR A 172 -4.05 23.47 -16.75
N PRO A 173 -4.51 22.41 -16.06
CA PRO A 173 -4.63 21.09 -16.67
C PRO A 173 -5.78 21.01 -17.67
N LEU A 174 -5.57 20.25 -18.74
CA LEU A 174 -6.66 19.71 -19.55
C LEU A 174 -7.62 18.93 -18.64
N GLN A 175 -8.93 18.96 -18.90
CA GLN A 175 -9.94 18.30 -18.05
C GLN A 175 -9.62 16.82 -17.76
N SER A 176 -9.07 16.10 -18.74
CA SER A 176 -8.67 14.69 -18.57
C SER A 176 -7.50 14.49 -17.60
N LYS A 177 -6.62 15.49 -17.44
CA LYS A 177 -5.55 15.46 -16.42
C LYS A 177 -6.14 15.64 -15.02
N ILE A 178 -7.04 16.61 -14.85
CA ILE A 178 -7.77 16.84 -13.59
C ILE A 178 -8.45 15.55 -13.15
N GLU A 179 -9.21 14.94 -14.05
CA GLU A 179 -9.89 13.67 -13.83
C GLU A 179 -8.92 12.58 -13.36
N SER A 180 -7.81 12.38 -14.06
CA SER A 180 -6.80 11.40 -13.69
C SER A 180 -6.21 11.66 -12.29
N LEU A 181 -5.97 12.93 -11.92
CA LEU A 181 -5.47 13.29 -10.59
C LEU A 181 -6.47 12.93 -9.49
N VAL A 182 -7.74 13.29 -9.67
CA VAL A 182 -8.78 12.98 -8.69
C VAL A 182 -8.90 11.48 -8.49
N ILE A 183 -8.91 10.69 -9.58
CA ILE A 183 -8.99 9.23 -9.49
C ILE A 183 -7.78 8.67 -8.75
N LYS A 184 -6.55 9.11 -9.09
CA LYS A 184 -5.33 8.69 -8.38
C LYS A 184 -5.38 9.02 -6.90
N ARG A 185 -5.86 10.21 -6.54
CA ARG A 185 -6.03 10.64 -5.14
C ARG A 185 -7.04 9.78 -4.38
N VAL A 186 -8.18 9.48 -5.00
CA VAL A 186 -9.21 8.60 -4.42
C VAL A 186 -8.63 7.20 -4.17
N CYS A 187 -7.98 6.62 -5.18
CA CYS A 187 -7.42 5.27 -5.09
C CYS A 187 -6.30 5.19 -4.04
N LYS A 188 -5.42 6.19 -3.98
CA LYS A 188 -4.37 6.29 -2.95
C LYS A 188 -4.95 6.33 -1.54
N THR A 189 -6.03 7.08 -1.35
CA THR A 189 -6.69 7.21 -0.04
C THR A 189 -7.38 5.91 0.38
N ALA A 190 -7.93 5.17 -0.58
CA ALA A 190 -8.64 3.91 -0.36
C ALA A 190 -7.72 2.68 -0.27
N ALA A 191 -6.49 2.76 -0.80
CA ALA A 191 -5.54 1.65 -0.83
C ALA A 191 -5.17 1.18 0.58
N VAL A 192 -4.64 -0.05 0.66
CA VAL A 192 -4.26 -0.66 1.95
C VAL A 192 -3.19 0.21 2.59
N LYS A 193 -3.32 0.43 3.90
CA LYS A 193 -2.37 1.28 4.62
C LYS A 193 -1.04 0.54 4.80
N ALA A 194 0.05 1.29 4.81
CA ALA A 194 1.34 0.78 5.22
C ALA A 194 1.23 0.17 6.63
N GLY A 195 1.80 -1.04 6.82
CA GLY A 195 1.78 -1.73 8.10
C GLY A 195 0.56 -2.62 8.33
N GLN A 196 -0.34 -2.76 7.37
CA GLN A 196 -1.47 -3.69 7.48
C GLN A 196 -1.02 -5.13 7.22
N VAL A 197 -1.22 -6.00 8.22
CA VAL A 197 -1.04 -7.45 8.07
C VAL A 197 -2.22 -8.02 7.29
N LEU A 198 -1.94 -8.84 6.28
CA LEU A 198 -2.94 -9.51 5.46
C LEU A 198 -3.03 -10.99 5.82
N SER A 199 -4.25 -11.52 5.84
CA SER A 199 -4.48 -12.96 5.83
C SER A 199 -3.98 -13.58 4.52
N ARG A 200 -3.81 -14.90 4.51
CA ARG A 200 -3.34 -15.61 3.32
C ARG A 200 -4.34 -15.46 2.17
N GLU A 201 -5.62 -15.53 2.48
CA GLU A 201 -6.72 -15.37 1.54
C GLU A 201 -6.74 -13.96 0.94
N GLU A 202 -6.50 -12.92 1.74
CA GLU A 202 -6.38 -11.54 1.25
C GLU A 202 -5.17 -11.36 0.32
N MET A 203 -4.03 -11.98 0.65
CA MET A 203 -2.84 -11.94 -0.21
C MET A 203 -3.09 -12.65 -1.56
N GLU A 204 -3.71 -13.83 -1.53
CA GLU A 204 -4.06 -14.59 -2.73
C GLU A 204 -5.07 -13.81 -3.60
N ALA A 205 -6.10 -13.23 -2.98
CA ALA A 205 -7.08 -12.40 -3.67
C ALA A 205 -6.46 -11.15 -4.29
N MET A 206 -5.53 -10.48 -3.60
CA MET A 206 -4.84 -9.31 -4.13
C MET A 206 -4.00 -9.67 -5.36
N ILE A 207 -3.28 -10.79 -5.32
CA ILE A 207 -2.51 -11.27 -6.48
C ILE A 207 -3.42 -11.56 -7.68
N GLN A 208 -4.55 -12.25 -7.45
CA GLN A 208 -5.52 -12.55 -8.52
C GLN A 208 -6.13 -11.28 -9.12
N GLN A 209 -6.48 -10.30 -8.28
CA GLN A 209 -6.99 -9.01 -8.74
C GLN A 209 -5.92 -8.22 -9.51
N LEU A 210 -4.66 -8.26 -9.06
CA LEU A 210 -3.56 -7.60 -9.75
C LEU A 210 -3.33 -8.24 -11.12
N GLU A 211 -3.36 -9.57 -11.23
CA GLU A 211 -3.23 -10.30 -12.49
C GLU A 211 -4.32 -9.92 -13.51
N ALA A 212 -5.54 -9.60 -13.03
CA ALA A 212 -6.65 -9.18 -13.86
C ALA A 212 -6.52 -7.74 -14.40
N CYS A 213 -5.54 -6.97 -13.93
CA CYS A 213 -5.31 -5.61 -14.41
C CYS A 213 -4.62 -5.60 -15.78
N ASP A 214 -4.93 -4.60 -16.60
CA ASP A 214 -4.30 -4.34 -17.90
C ASP A 214 -2.81 -3.98 -17.75
N VAL A 215 -2.47 -3.25 -16.68
CA VAL A 215 -1.09 -2.79 -16.40
C VAL A 215 -0.65 -3.23 -15.00
N PRO A 216 -0.44 -4.55 -14.78
CA PRO A 216 -0.28 -5.10 -13.44
C PRO A 216 1.06 -4.75 -12.80
N HIS A 217 2.07 -4.33 -13.58
CA HIS A 217 3.45 -4.13 -13.13
C HIS A 217 3.77 -2.73 -12.58
N THR A 218 2.88 -1.75 -12.79
CA THR A 218 3.17 -0.35 -12.45
C THR A 218 1.95 0.29 -11.81
N CYS A 219 2.08 0.93 -10.66
CA CYS A 219 0.97 1.65 -10.04
C CYS A 219 0.61 2.93 -10.83
N PRO A 220 -0.55 3.57 -10.57
CA PRO A 220 -0.97 4.79 -11.27
C PRO A 220 0.00 5.98 -11.11
N HIS A 221 0.89 5.92 -10.11
CA HIS A 221 1.93 6.90 -9.81
C HIS A 221 3.31 6.55 -10.42
N GLY A 222 3.43 5.43 -11.15
CA GLY A 222 4.65 5.05 -11.86
C GLY A 222 5.61 4.15 -11.08
N ARG A 223 5.30 3.76 -9.84
CA ARG A 223 6.13 2.83 -9.06
C ARG A 223 5.88 1.38 -9.50
N PRO A 224 6.89 0.50 -9.47
CA PRO A 224 6.67 -0.91 -9.72
C PRO A 224 5.74 -1.51 -8.65
N THR A 225 4.80 -2.36 -9.05
CA THR A 225 3.96 -3.14 -8.13
C THR A 225 4.64 -4.43 -7.70
N LEU A 226 5.55 -4.95 -8.51
CA LEU A 226 6.26 -6.20 -8.25
C LEU A 226 7.71 -6.15 -8.71
N ILE A 227 8.54 -6.92 -8.03
CA ILE A 227 9.92 -7.20 -8.37
C ILE A 227 10.07 -8.73 -8.47
N HIS A 228 10.71 -9.18 -9.54
CA HIS A 228 11.05 -10.59 -9.75
C HIS A 228 12.52 -10.84 -9.46
N LEU A 229 12.79 -11.89 -8.69
CA LEU A 229 14.12 -12.40 -8.39
C LEU A 229 14.19 -13.85 -8.87
N SER A 230 14.87 -14.08 -9.99
CA SER A 230 15.03 -15.42 -10.55
C SER A 230 15.84 -16.32 -9.64
N VAL A 231 15.64 -17.64 -9.78
CA VAL A 231 16.46 -18.64 -9.06
C VAL A 231 17.96 -18.45 -9.34
N ALA A 232 18.33 -18.12 -10.59
CA ALA A 232 19.72 -17.84 -10.96
C ALA A 232 20.28 -16.60 -10.27
N GLN A 233 19.50 -15.51 -10.18
CA GLN A 233 19.91 -14.32 -9.43
C GLN A 233 20.09 -14.63 -7.94
N LEU A 234 19.15 -15.38 -7.34
CA LEU A 234 19.26 -15.81 -5.95
C LEU A 234 20.51 -16.68 -5.74
N ALA A 235 20.75 -17.67 -6.62
CA ALA A 235 21.93 -18.53 -6.56
C ALA A 235 23.24 -17.72 -6.61
N ARG A 236 23.33 -16.73 -7.50
CA ARG A 236 24.48 -15.82 -7.60
C ARG A 236 24.71 -15.03 -6.32
N GLN A 237 23.65 -14.59 -5.63
CA GLN A 237 23.77 -13.91 -4.33
C GLN A 237 24.34 -14.81 -3.22
N PHE A 238 24.25 -16.13 -3.37
CA PHE A 238 24.88 -17.12 -2.49
C PHE A 238 26.22 -17.66 -3.03
N GLY A 239 26.77 -17.07 -4.10
CA GLY A 239 28.01 -17.53 -4.72
C GLY A 239 27.90 -18.88 -5.45
N ARG A 240 26.70 -19.30 -5.82
CA ARG A 240 26.43 -20.52 -6.60
C ARG A 240 26.23 -20.14 -8.07
N THR A 241 26.99 -20.76 -8.98
CA THR A 241 26.83 -20.64 -10.44
C THR A 241 26.08 -21.82 -11.03
#